data_AF-A0A0F9DEY0-F1
#
_entry.id   AF-A0A0F9DEY0-F1
#
_cell.length_a   1.000
_cell.length_b   1.000
_cell.length_c   1.000
_cell.angle_alpha   90.00
_cell.angle_beta   90.00
_cell.angle_gamma   90.00
#
_symmetry.space_group_name_H-M   'P 1'
#
loop_
_entity.id
_entity.type
_entity.pdbx_description
1 polymer ?
#
loop_
_entity_poly.entity_id
_entity_poly.type
_entity_poly.pdbx_seq_one_letter_code
_entity_poly.pdbx_strand_id
1 'polypeptide(L)'
;MTHLSTIVWPESRRWYDESPDIQAAFEHTATRVQHRDHKETWFSVMRTARRRQDVGVDKQKSVATGLQGFHETHLLFELDEASDVEDPNWDSAESSLRLPDNKILAFANPVHTVGRMWQIFNLAQYKKYWYGRAVSYLESTMVDHSLAEMQIELYGLDSDIVQVRWFGKFPGKETSDILPSFQAITGAVDRARNQDIEA
;
A
#
# COMPACT_ATOMS: atom_id res chain seq x y z
N MET A 1 -4.32 -8.44 -15.32
CA MET A 1 -3.79 -9.20 -14.17
C MET A 1 -3.43 -8.20 -13.09
N THR A 2 -3.77 -8.48 -11.83
CA THR A 2 -3.58 -7.56 -10.70
C THR A 2 -2.43 -8.01 -9.81
N HIS A 3 -1.74 -7.09 -9.13
CA HIS A 3 -0.67 -7.37 -8.15
C HIS A 3 -1.04 -8.54 -7.22
N LEU A 4 -2.25 -8.46 -6.65
CA LEU A 4 -2.83 -9.45 -5.76
C LEU A 4 -2.85 -10.88 -6.34
N SER A 5 -3.19 -11.05 -7.62
CA SER A 5 -3.25 -12.38 -8.27
C SER A 5 -1.90 -12.92 -8.72
N THR A 6 -0.90 -12.05 -8.90
CA THR A 6 0.40 -12.40 -9.47
C THR A 6 1.52 -12.51 -8.44
N ILE A 7 1.36 -11.89 -7.26
CA ILE A 7 2.40 -11.82 -6.22
C ILE A 7 1.85 -12.38 -4.90
N VAL A 8 0.89 -11.69 -4.27
CA VAL A 8 0.36 -12.08 -2.95
C VAL A 8 -0.25 -13.48 -2.96
N TRP A 9 -1.07 -13.80 -3.95
CA TRP A 9 -1.73 -15.11 -4.00
C TRP A 9 -0.75 -16.26 -4.23
N PRO A 10 0.20 -16.19 -5.18
CA PRO A 10 1.29 -17.16 -5.26
C PRO A 10 2.14 -17.25 -3.98
N GLU A 11 2.37 -16.15 -3.27
CA GLU A 11 3.11 -16.19 -2.00
C GLU A 11 2.33 -16.93 -0.92
N SER A 12 1.03 -16.65 -0.75
CA SER A 12 0.18 -17.45 0.14
C SER A 12 0.15 -18.92 -0.24
N ARG A 13 0.23 -19.23 -1.54
CA ARG A 13 0.28 -20.62 -2.02
C ARG A 13 1.57 -21.31 -1.59
N ARG A 14 2.71 -20.62 -1.65
CA ARG A 14 3.98 -21.14 -1.16
C ARG A 14 3.88 -21.57 0.30
N TRP A 15 3.35 -20.72 1.17
CA TRP A 15 3.19 -21.05 2.59
C TRP A 15 2.21 -22.20 2.83
N TYR A 16 1.14 -22.28 2.05
CA TYR A 16 0.24 -23.42 2.03
C TYR A 16 0.99 -24.72 1.65
N ASP A 17 1.83 -24.68 0.61
CA ASP A 17 2.58 -25.85 0.14
C ASP A 17 3.66 -26.31 1.14
N GLU A 18 4.21 -25.40 1.94
CA GLU A 18 5.22 -25.70 2.98
C GLU A 18 4.59 -26.20 4.31
N SER A 19 3.26 -26.14 4.49
CA SER A 19 2.60 -26.47 5.76
C SER A 19 1.58 -27.62 5.65
N PRO A 20 1.92 -28.84 6.12
CA PRO A 20 0.99 -29.98 6.14
C PRO A 20 -0.29 -29.72 6.95
N ASP A 21 -0.19 -28.98 8.06
CA ASP A 21 -1.34 -28.67 8.91
C ASP A 21 -2.33 -27.74 8.20
N ILE A 22 -1.84 -26.73 7.48
CA ILE A 22 -2.69 -25.85 6.68
C ILE A 22 -3.32 -26.65 5.53
N GLN A 23 -2.58 -27.54 4.88
CA GLN A 23 -3.14 -28.40 3.82
C GLN A 23 -4.24 -29.35 4.33
N ALA A 24 -4.09 -29.84 5.56
CA ALA A 24 -5.07 -30.69 6.19
C ALA A 24 -6.37 -29.94 6.51
N ALA A 25 -6.29 -28.67 6.95
CA ALA A 25 -7.46 -27.88 7.34
C ALA A 25 -8.09 -27.08 6.19
N PHE A 26 -7.29 -26.62 5.23
CA PHE A 26 -7.71 -25.70 4.18
C PHE A 26 -7.48 -26.26 2.77
N GLU A 27 -8.21 -25.71 1.81
CA GLU A 27 -8.05 -25.92 0.39
C GLU A 27 -7.69 -24.57 -0.25
N HIS A 28 -6.51 -24.49 -0.87
CA HIS A 28 -6.04 -23.30 -1.58
C HIS A 28 -6.25 -23.47 -3.09
N THR A 29 -7.08 -22.61 -3.67
CA THR A 29 -7.44 -22.59 -5.09
C THR A 29 -6.96 -21.31 -5.76
N ALA A 30 -7.15 -21.15 -7.07
CA ALA A 30 -6.74 -19.94 -7.80
C ALA A 30 -7.43 -18.64 -7.32
N THR A 31 -8.59 -18.73 -6.66
CA THR A 31 -9.40 -17.55 -6.29
C THR A 31 -9.84 -17.51 -4.84
N ARG A 32 -9.64 -18.61 -4.09
CA ARG A 32 -10.12 -18.75 -2.71
C ARG A 32 -9.25 -19.70 -1.89
N VAL A 33 -9.00 -19.35 -0.63
CA VAL A 33 -8.55 -20.28 0.40
C VAL A 33 -9.75 -20.55 1.30
N GLN A 34 -10.10 -21.80 1.54
CA GLN A 34 -11.30 -22.16 2.31
C GLN A 34 -11.06 -23.33 3.23
N HIS A 35 -11.65 -23.33 4.43
CA HIS A 35 -11.60 -24.48 5.33
C HIS A 35 -12.34 -25.66 4.71
N ARG A 36 -11.84 -26.88 4.89
CA ARG A 36 -12.44 -28.07 4.27
C ARG A 36 -13.84 -28.38 4.80
N ASP A 37 -14.06 -28.19 6.11
CA ASP A 37 -15.36 -28.48 6.75
C ASP A 37 -16.29 -27.25 6.85
N HIS A 38 -15.73 -26.04 6.72
CA HIS A 38 -16.44 -24.79 6.98
C HIS A 38 -16.29 -23.83 5.79
N LYS A 39 -16.46 -24.35 4.57
CA LYS A 39 -16.16 -23.67 3.30
C LYS A 39 -16.88 -22.33 3.13
N GLU A 40 -18.08 -22.19 3.69
CA GLU A 40 -18.93 -21.02 3.51
C GLU A 40 -18.59 -19.87 4.47
N THR A 41 -17.98 -20.16 5.62
CA THR A 41 -17.73 -19.17 6.69
C THR A 41 -16.26 -18.92 6.94
N TRP A 42 -15.39 -19.92 6.72
CA TRP A 42 -13.96 -19.82 7.00
C TRP A 42 -13.19 -19.80 5.68
N PHE A 43 -12.98 -18.60 5.16
CA PHE A 43 -12.30 -18.44 3.89
C PHE A 43 -11.60 -17.09 3.75
N SER A 44 -10.66 -17.05 2.82
CA SER A 44 -10.04 -15.83 2.32
C SER A 44 -10.24 -15.73 0.82
N VAL A 45 -10.49 -14.52 0.33
CA VAL A 45 -10.70 -14.20 -1.08
C VAL A 45 -9.99 -12.92 -1.47
N MET A 46 -9.43 -12.91 -2.67
CA MET A 46 -8.87 -11.71 -3.26
C MET A 46 -9.97 -10.72 -3.68
N ARG A 47 -9.77 -9.44 -3.37
CA ARG A 47 -10.60 -8.33 -3.86
C ARG A 47 -9.69 -7.21 -4.33
N THR A 48 -10.00 -6.67 -5.51
CA THR A 48 -9.29 -5.48 -6.01
C THR A 48 -9.92 -4.22 -5.42
N ALA A 49 -9.07 -3.35 -4.87
CA ALA A 49 -9.49 -2.01 -4.44
C ALA A 49 -9.54 -1.01 -5.61
N ARG A 50 -9.15 -1.39 -6.83
CA ARG A 50 -9.19 -0.48 -7.98
C ARG A 50 -10.64 -0.16 -8.37
N ARG A 51 -10.89 1.11 -8.72
CA ARG A 51 -12.17 1.56 -9.28
C ARG A 51 -12.58 0.65 -10.44
N ARG A 52 -13.74 -0.01 -10.31
CA ARG A 52 -14.45 -0.53 -11.47
C ARG A 52 -15.07 0.70 -12.13
N GLN A 53 -14.53 1.08 -13.30
CA GLN A 53 -15.17 2.12 -14.12
C GLN A 53 -16.47 1.55 -14.65
N ASP A 54 -17.56 1.71 -13.89
CA ASP A 54 -18.88 1.55 -14.46
C ASP A 54 -19.07 2.74 -15.42
N VAL A 55 -19.09 2.44 -16.71
CA VAL A 55 -19.24 3.41 -17.80
C VAL A 55 -20.53 4.20 -17.55
N GLY A 56 -20.40 5.50 -17.21
CA GLY A 56 -21.52 6.44 -17.10
C GLY A 56 -21.90 6.89 -15.69
N VAL A 57 -21.20 6.47 -14.63
CA VAL A 57 -21.46 6.97 -13.26
C VAL A 57 -20.46 8.07 -12.89
N ASP A 58 -20.96 9.17 -12.32
CA ASP A 58 -20.16 10.32 -11.87
C ASP A 58 -18.89 9.89 -11.12
N LYS A 59 -17.76 10.52 -11.48
CA LYS A 59 -16.38 10.24 -11.01
C LYS A 59 -16.21 10.20 -9.49
N GLN A 60 -17.21 10.61 -8.73
CA GLN A 60 -17.18 10.81 -7.28
C GLN A 60 -17.82 9.65 -6.48
N LYS A 61 -18.37 8.61 -7.14
CA LYS A 61 -19.17 7.56 -6.47
C LYS A 61 -18.77 6.11 -6.71
N SER A 62 -17.66 5.82 -7.38
CA SER A 62 -17.22 4.43 -7.56
C SER A 62 -16.43 3.95 -6.32
N VAL A 63 -17.16 3.46 -5.32
CA VAL A 63 -16.59 2.66 -4.22
C VAL A 63 -16.20 1.29 -4.80
N ALA A 64 -15.10 0.66 -4.36
CA ALA A 64 -14.89 -0.75 -4.66
C ALA A 64 -16.05 -1.55 -4.06
N THR A 65 -17.01 -1.92 -4.91
CA THR A 65 -18.24 -2.65 -4.56
C THR A 65 -17.95 -4.02 -3.94
N GLY A 66 -16.70 -4.49 -4.04
CA GLY A 66 -16.25 -5.80 -3.55
C GLY A 66 -15.79 -5.85 -2.09
N LEU A 67 -15.71 -4.72 -1.38
CA LEU A 67 -15.35 -4.67 0.06
C LEU A 67 -16.57 -4.53 0.98
N GLN A 68 -17.73 -4.14 0.44
CA GLN A 68 -18.98 -4.04 1.20
C GLN A 68 -19.68 -5.39 1.27
N GLY A 69 -20.34 -5.67 2.40
CA GLY A 69 -21.20 -6.85 2.60
C GLY A 69 -20.56 -8.01 3.35
N PHE A 70 -19.32 -7.88 3.83
CA PHE A 70 -18.75 -8.82 4.79
C PHE A 70 -19.22 -8.45 6.20
N HIS A 71 -20.02 -9.34 6.80
CA HIS A 71 -20.59 -9.17 8.13
C HIS A 71 -20.40 -10.46 8.93
N GLU A 72 -19.15 -10.72 9.32
CA GLU A 72 -18.81 -11.87 10.14
C GLU A 72 -18.25 -11.44 11.50
N THR A 73 -18.38 -12.34 12.48
CA THR A 73 -17.85 -12.13 13.84
C THR A 73 -16.33 -12.02 13.84
N HIS A 74 -15.69 -12.80 12.97
CA HIS A 74 -14.24 -12.82 12.78
C HIS A 74 -13.96 -12.33 11.36
N LEU A 75 -13.55 -11.07 11.23
CA LEU A 75 -13.29 -10.44 9.94
C LEU A 75 -11.93 -9.77 9.94
N LEU A 76 -11.11 -10.10 8.95
CA LEU A 76 -9.83 -9.46 8.71
C LEU A 76 -9.78 -8.94 7.28
N PHE A 77 -9.58 -7.64 7.13
CA PHE A 77 -9.15 -7.06 5.84
C PHE A 77 -7.64 -6.97 5.82
N GLU A 78 -7.02 -7.53 4.78
CA GLU A 78 -5.60 -7.36 4.48
C GLU A 78 -5.47 -6.44 3.26
N LEU A 79 -4.88 -5.26 3.47
CA LEU A 79 -4.64 -4.26 2.44
C LEU A 79 -3.17 -4.27 2.08
N ASP A 80 -2.86 -4.89 0.95
CA ASP A 80 -1.54 -4.86 0.34
C ASP A 80 -1.38 -3.60 -0.54
N GLU A 81 -0.15 -3.08 -0.64
CA GLU A 81 0.17 -1.79 -1.30
C GLU A 81 -0.74 -0.64 -0.85
N ALA A 82 -1.05 -0.58 0.45
CA ALA A 82 -2.12 0.24 1.00
C ALA A 82 -1.95 1.77 0.78
N SER A 83 -0.76 2.25 0.43
CA SER A 83 -0.51 3.65 0.06
C SER A 83 -1.21 4.06 -1.24
N ASP A 84 -1.44 3.13 -2.16
CA ASP A 84 -2.13 3.40 -3.43
C ASP A 84 -3.64 3.09 -3.35
N VAL A 85 -4.15 2.71 -2.18
CA VAL A 85 -5.57 2.46 -1.94
C VAL A 85 -6.27 3.79 -1.68
N GLU A 86 -7.21 4.15 -2.56
CA GLU A 86 -7.99 5.40 -2.44
C GLU A 86 -8.87 5.41 -1.17
N ASP A 87 -9.01 6.59 -0.54
CA ASP A 87 -9.77 6.79 0.69
C ASP A 87 -11.20 6.18 0.70
N PRO A 88 -11.99 6.21 -0.39
CA PRO A 88 -13.31 5.56 -0.39
C PRO A 88 -13.28 4.03 -0.12
N ASN A 89 -12.17 3.35 -0.45
CA ASN A 89 -12.02 1.93 -0.16
C ASN A 89 -11.67 1.70 1.31
N TRP A 90 -10.88 2.59 1.90
CA TRP A 90 -10.61 2.61 3.33
C TRP A 90 -11.90 2.81 4.12
N ASP A 91 -12.70 3.81 3.75
CA ASP A 91 -13.99 4.09 4.39
C ASP A 91 -14.93 2.88 4.30
N SER A 92 -14.93 2.19 3.15
CA SER A 92 -15.71 0.97 2.95
C SER A 92 -15.27 -0.16 3.88
N ALA A 93 -13.95 -0.43 3.98
CA ALA A 93 -13.41 -1.45 4.87
C ALA A 93 -13.68 -1.12 6.35
N GLU A 94 -13.44 0.12 6.77
CA GLU A 94 -13.69 0.59 8.12
C GLU A 94 -15.18 0.51 8.49
N SER A 95 -16.09 0.85 7.57
CA SER A 95 -17.54 0.76 7.80
C SER A 95 -18.05 -0.68 8.00
N SER A 96 -17.25 -1.66 7.60
CA SER A 96 -17.54 -3.09 7.76
C SER A 96 -17.06 -3.64 9.12
N LEU A 97 -16.22 -2.90 9.85
CA LEU A 97 -15.77 -3.30 11.20
C LEU A 97 -16.84 -2.95 12.24
N ARG A 98 -17.71 -3.90 12.56
CA ARG A 98 -18.83 -3.69 13.50
C ARG A 98 -18.74 -4.50 14.79
N LEU A 99 -17.86 -5.49 14.83
CA LEU A 99 -17.72 -6.41 15.95
C LEU A 99 -16.30 -6.34 16.54
N PRO A 100 -16.11 -6.70 17.82
CA PRO A 100 -14.84 -6.50 18.52
C PRO A 100 -13.64 -7.21 17.88
N ASP A 101 -13.86 -8.31 17.15
CA ASP A 101 -12.78 -9.07 16.54
C ASP A 101 -12.46 -8.64 15.10
N ASN A 102 -13.20 -7.68 14.55
CA ASN A 102 -12.99 -7.19 13.19
C ASN A 102 -11.73 -6.30 13.14
N LYS A 103 -10.82 -6.59 12.20
CA LYS A 103 -9.51 -5.93 12.09
C LYS A 103 -9.21 -5.55 10.65
N ILE A 104 -8.39 -4.52 10.50
CA ILE A 104 -7.70 -4.19 9.26
C ILE A 104 -6.20 -4.30 9.52
N LEU A 105 -5.51 -4.99 8.62
CA LEU A 105 -4.07 -5.07 8.54
C LEU A 105 -3.66 -4.46 7.20
N ALA A 106 -2.77 -3.47 7.23
CA ALA A 106 -2.36 -2.75 6.05
C ALA A 106 -0.84 -2.70 5.93
N PHE A 107 -0.33 -3.04 4.75
CA PHE A 107 1.07 -3.04 4.41
C PHE A 107 1.31 -2.09 3.25
N ALA A 108 2.28 -1.18 3.38
CA ALA A 108 2.66 -0.31 2.29
C ALA A 108 4.04 0.28 2.49
N ASN A 109 4.65 0.67 1.37
CA ASN A 109 5.74 1.64 1.41
C ASN A 109 5.12 3.05 1.57
N PRO A 110 5.70 3.93 2.41
CA PRO A 110 5.14 5.25 2.71
C PRO A 110 5.45 6.27 1.59
N VAL A 111 4.91 6.04 0.39
CA VAL A 111 5.24 6.79 -0.83
C VAL A 111 4.63 8.18 -0.86
N HIS A 112 3.42 8.35 -0.31
CA HIS A 112 2.64 9.59 -0.43
C HIS A 112 2.50 10.29 0.91
N THR A 113 2.58 11.62 0.91
CA THR A 113 2.31 12.49 2.07
C THR A 113 0.83 12.79 2.30
N VAL A 114 -0.04 12.04 1.60
CA VAL A 114 -1.50 12.18 1.59
C VAL A 114 -2.17 10.82 1.69
N GLY A 115 -3.48 10.82 1.88
CA GLY A 115 -4.30 9.61 1.98
C GLY A 115 -4.24 8.93 3.35
N ARG A 116 -5.03 7.86 3.49
CA ARG A 116 -5.25 7.20 4.78
C ARG A 116 -3.98 6.67 5.45
N MET A 117 -3.04 6.09 4.70
CA MET A 117 -1.77 5.60 5.29
C MET A 117 -0.97 6.74 5.92
N TRP A 118 -0.81 7.87 5.25
CA TRP A 118 -0.13 9.01 5.85
C TRP A 118 -0.88 9.54 7.08
N GLN A 119 -2.21 9.63 7.01
CA GLN A 119 -3.06 10.08 8.13
C GLN A 119 -2.90 9.19 9.36
N ILE A 120 -2.88 7.86 9.19
CA ILE A 120 -2.74 6.89 10.28
C ILE A 120 -1.44 7.11 11.07
N PHE A 121 -0.33 7.38 10.38
CA PHE A 121 0.97 7.54 11.01
C PHE A 121 1.19 8.95 11.59
N ASN A 122 0.62 9.98 10.97
CA ASN A 122 0.95 11.38 11.28
C ASN A 122 -0.10 12.12 12.10
N LEU A 123 -1.40 11.78 11.99
CA LEU A 123 -2.47 12.52 12.64
C LEU A 123 -2.85 11.91 13.98
N ALA A 124 -2.93 12.77 15.01
CA ALA A 124 -3.19 12.34 16.38
C ALA A 124 -4.54 11.61 16.55
N GLN A 125 -5.57 11.98 15.78
CA GLN A 125 -6.88 11.33 15.90
C GLN A 125 -6.88 9.85 15.50
N TYR A 126 -5.94 9.41 14.65
CA TYR A 126 -5.85 8.00 14.22
C TYR A 126 -5.03 7.13 15.19
N LYS A 127 -4.10 7.72 15.96
CA LYS A 127 -3.21 6.99 16.89
C LYS A 127 -3.93 6.26 18.01
N LYS A 128 -5.18 6.62 18.32
CA LYS A 128 -6.03 5.91 19.29
C LYS A 128 -6.57 4.59 18.74
N TYR A 129 -6.76 4.49 17.42
CA TYR A 129 -7.44 3.38 16.77
C TYR A 129 -6.49 2.46 16.00
N TRP A 130 -5.31 2.98 15.63
CA TRP A 130 -4.33 2.28 14.83
C TRP A 130 -3.04 2.06 15.59
N TYR A 131 -2.52 0.84 15.47
CA TYR A 131 -1.14 0.52 15.81
C TYR A 131 -0.29 0.59 14.54
N GLY A 132 0.51 1.65 14.41
CA GLY A 132 1.43 1.83 13.29
C GLY A 132 2.84 1.37 13.64
N ARG A 133 3.45 0.56 12.77
CA ARG A 133 4.86 0.18 12.86
C ARG A 133 5.54 0.43 11.52
N ALA A 134 6.54 1.32 11.52
CA ALA A 134 7.49 1.43 10.41
C ALA A 134 8.59 0.37 10.61
N VAL A 135 9.01 -0.28 9.53
CA VAL A 135 10.08 -1.29 9.55
C VAL A 135 11.19 -0.82 8.63
N SER A 136 12.39 -0.69 9.17
CA SER A 136 13.60 -0.37 8.40
C SER A 136 14.22 -1.64 7.81
N TYR A 137 14.97 -1.50 6.71
CA TYR A 137 15.80 -2.57 6.17
C TYR A 137 16.79 -3.13 7.20
N LEU A 138 17.25 -2.29 8.14
CA LEU A 138 18.12 -2.69 9.25
C LEU A 138 17.48 -3.74 10.17
N GLU A 139 16.15 -3.75 10.26
CA GLU A 139 15.39 -4.71 11.06
C GLU A 139 14.99 -5.96 10.24
N SER A 140 15.22 -5.95 8.92
CA SER A 140 14.80 -7.03 8.03
C SER A 140 15.92 -8.03 7.80
N THR A 141 15.63 -9.31 8.09
CA THR A 141 16.51 -10.44 7.76
C THR A 141 16.36 -10.92 6.32
N MET A 142 15.35 -10.40 5.60
CA MET A 142 14.98 -10.87 4.25
C MET A 142 15.53 -9.97 3.14
N VAL A 143 16.08 -8.82 3.50
CA VAL A 143 16.60 -7.82 2.57
C VAL A 143 18.11 -7.97 2.44
N ASP A 144 18.63 -7.83 1.23
CA ASP A 144 20.07 -7.70 0.99
C ASP A 144 20.54 -6.29 1.40
N HIS A 145 21.31 -6.22 2.49
CA HIS A 145 21.82 -4.96 3.03
C HIS A 145 22.81 -4.29 2.07
N SER A 146 23.53 -5.06 1.24
CA SER A 146 24.50 -4.48 0.29
C SER A 146 23.83 -3.62 -0.79
N LEU A 147 22.62 -4.01 -1.22
CA LEU A 147 21.83 -3.24 -2.17
C LEU A 147 21.32 -1.93 -1.54
N ALA A 148 20.96 -1.98 -0.26
CA ALA A 148 20.55 -0.79 0.48
C ALA A 148 21.71 0.20 0.62
N GLU A 149 22.88 -0.29 1.04
CA GLU A 149 24.10 0.49 1.18
C GLU A 149 24.52 1.16 -0.13
N MET A 150 24.49 0.42 -1.25
CA MET A 150 24.77 0.96 -2.59
C MET A 150 23.82 2.12 -2.95
N GLN A 151 22.52 1.97 -2.68
CA GLN A 151 21.55 3.03 -3.00
C GLN A 151 21.69 4.24 -2.07
N ILE A 152 22.07 4.02 -0.81
CA ILE A 152 22.39 5.10 0.13
C ILE A 152 23.60 5.90 -0.37
N GLU A 153 24.64 5.22 -0.87
CA GLU A 153 25.81 5.89 -1.46
C GLU A 153 25.45 6.68 -2.73
N LEU A 154 24.61 6.10 -3.60
CA LEU A 154 24.24 6.71 -4.88
C LEU A 154 23.31 7.94 -4.74
N TYR A 155 22.27 7.84 -3.90
CA TYR A 155 21.24 8.87 -3.80
C TYR A 155 21.38 9.77 -2.58
N GLY A 156 22.23 9.39 -1.62
CA GLY A 156 22.36 10.06 -0.34
C GLY A 156 21.31 9.58 0.67
N LEU A 157 21.72 9.53 1.93
CA LEU A 157 20.91 9.05 3.05
C LEU A 157 19.57 9.79 3.16
N ASP A 158 19.59 11.11 3.01
CA ASP A 158 18.41 11.98 3.19
C ASP A 158 17.52 12.08 1.94
N SER A 159 17.82 11.33 0.87
CA SER A 159 16.95 11.32 -0.31
C SER A 159 15.61 10.64 -0.01
N ASP A 160 14.53 11.18 -0.56
CA ASP A 160 13.19 10.63 -0.39
C ASP A 160 13.11 9.17 -0.87
N ILE A 161 13.81 8.84 -1.95
CA ILE A 161 13.90 7.46 -2.47
C ILE A 161 14.47 6.52 -1.40
N VAL A 162 15.55 6.92 -0.72
CA VAL A 162 16.18 6.11 0.32
C VAL A 162 15.33 6.04 1.58
N GLN A 163 14.77 7.16 2.03
CA GLN A 163 13.92 7.21 3.22
C GLN A 163 12.68 6.33 3.06
N VAL A 164 12.02 6.38 1.91
CA VAL A 164 10.82 5.57 1.62
C VAL A 164 11.17 4.10 1.45
N ARG A 165 12.15 3.78 0.58
CA ARG A 165 12.43 2.40 0.18
C ARG A 165 13.12 1.59 1.28
N TRP A 166 14.05 2.21 2.00
CA TRP A 166 14.91 1.48 2.92
C TRP A 166 14.55 1.74 4.38
N PHE A 167 14.21 2.97 4.75
CA PHE A 167 13.92 3.31 6.15
C PHE A 167 12.44 3.25 6.52
N GLY A 168 11.54 3.03 5.54
CA GLY A 168 10.11 2.98 5.79
C GLY A 168 9.56 4.30 6.33
N LYS A 169 10.10 5.44 5.87
CA LYS A 169 9.69 6.79 6.28
C LYS A 169 9.04 7.54 5.14
N PHE A 170 8.03 8.33 5.45
CA PHE A 170 7.40 9.23 4.48
C PHE A 170 8.40 10.25 3.93
N PRO A 171 8.28 10.66 2.65
CA PRO A 171 9.17 11.66 2.08
C PRO A 171 8.98 13.02 2.75
N GLY A 172 10.04 13.83 2.75
CA GLY A 172 10.06 15.11 3.48
C GLY A 172 9.26 16.23 2.81
N LYS A 173 9.02 16.12 1.51
CA LYS A 173 8.14 16.98 0.72
C LYS A 173 7.13 16.12 -0.02
N GLU A 174 5.96 16.67 -0.32
CA GLU A 174 5.10 16.08 -1.33
C GLU A 174 5.94 15.82 -2.58
N THR A 175 5.96 14.59 -3.07
CA THR A 175 6.50 14.26 -4.40
C THR A 175 5.56 14.78 -5.49
N SER A 176 4.96 15.96 -5.32
CA SER A 176 4.41 16.73 -6.42
C SER A 176 5.56 17.53 -7.03
N ASP A 177 5.82 17.24 -8.31
CA ASP A 177 6.77 17.94 -9.17
C ASP A 177 8.26 17.61 -8.99
N ILE A 178 8.61 16.41 -9.48
CA ILE A 178 9.93 16.14 -10.09
C ILE A 178 10.15 17.01 -11.35
N LEU A 179 9.12 17.73 -11.82
CA LEU A 179 9.24 18.74 -12.84
C LEU A 179 9.65 20.08 -12.20
N PRO A 180 10.74 20.73 -12.67
CA PRO A 180 11.05 22.07 -12.20
C PRO A 180 9.85 22.98 -12.45
N SER A 181 9.50 23.80 -11.45
CA SER A 181 8.40 24.76 -11.60
C SER A 181 8.61 25.61 -12.86
N PHE A 182 7.52 26.05 -13.49
CA PHE A 182 7.61 26.93 -14.67
C PHE A 182 8.55 28.11 -14.43
N GLN A 183 8.52 28.68 -13.22
CA GLN A 183 9.39 29.78 -12.82
C GLN A 183 10.89 29.38 -12.76
N ALA A 184 11.21 28.16 -12.34
CA ALA A 184 12.56 27.63 -12.37
C ALA A 184 13.07 27.39 -13.81
N ILE A 185 12.18 26.95 -14.71
CA ILE A 185 12.49 26.78 -16.14
C ILE A 185 12.74 28.15 -16.79
N THR A 186 11.84 29.11 -16.62
CA THR A 186 11.99 30.46 -17.19
C THR A 186 13.24 31.15 -16.64
N GLY A 187 13.51 31.03 -15.34
CA GLY A 187 14.72 31.56 -14.74
C GLY A 187 16.01 30.91 -15.27
N ALA A 188 15.98 29.63 -15.66
CA ALA A 188 17.13 28.98 -16.31
C ALA A 188 17.34 29.48 -17.75
N VAL A 189 16.25 29.67 -18.51
CA VAL A 189 16.29 30.24 -19.86
C VAL A 189 16.83 31.67 -19.85
N ASP A 190 16.39 32.51 -18.91
CA ASP A 190 16.86 33.90 -18.81
C ASP A 190 18.34 34.01 -18.43
N ARG A 191 18.84 33.10 -17.57
CA ARG A 191 20.28 33.04 -17.23
C ARG A 191 21.14 32.67 -18.43
N ALA A 192 20.72 31.69 -19.22
CA ALA A 192 21.42 31.31 -20.45
C ALA A 192 21.40 32.47 -21.47
N ARG A 193 20.26 33.13 -21.64
CA ARG A 193 20.12 34.28 -22.56
C ARG A 193 21.03 35.45 -22.17
N ASN A 194 21.18 35.74 -20.89
CA ASN A 194 22.04 36.84 -20.45
C ASN A 194 23.52 36.52 -20.62
N GLN A 195 23.94 35.25 -20.49
CA GLN A 195 25.32 34.84 -20.82
C GLN A 195 25.63 34.98 -22.31
N ASP A 196 24.66 34.71 -23.19
CA ASP A 196 24.83 34.87 -24.65
C ASP A 196 24.85 36.34 -25.11
N ILE A 197 24.28 37.26 -24.32
CA ILE A 197 24.27 38.71 -24.61
C ILE A 197 25.55 39.40 -24.11
N GLU A 198 26.19 38.84 -23.07
CA GLU A 198 27.43 39.37 -22.47
C GLU A 198 28.72 38.78 -23.06
N ALA A 199 28.61 37.83 -24.01
CA ALA A 199 29.73 37.24 -24.76
C ALA A 199 29.91 37.86 -26.16
#